data_AF-A0ABD0SN65-F1
#
_entry.id   AF-A0ABD0SN65-F1
#
_cell.length_a   1.000
_cell.length_b   1.000
_cell.length_c   1.000
_cell.angle_alpha   90.00
_cell.angle_beta   90.00
_cell.angle_gamma   90.00
#
_symmetry.space_group_name_H-M   'P 1'
#
loop_
_entity.id
_entity.type
_entity.pdbx_description
1 polymer ?
#
loop_
_entity_poly.entity_id
_entity_poly.type
_entity_poly.pdbx_seq_one_letter_code
_entity_poly.pdbx_strand_id
1 'polypeptide(L)'
;MNKIFQLVLICYVCLIVFLLFDLGEANQEKSLHRQRRYLSFKNKTKFFLRLNFKANMVPWTQLFAQALGFRMNWDAPPDTFHPYKHFYRRSVYNHLEELMDRQGLDGHQCVRRAICEMGMLQSRGIYHKILKMVFRRQSSDTDKWHNNTSEQDCLLTFNQCPFSFLDVSTYTDL
;
A
#
# COMPACT_ATOMS: atom_id res chain seq x y z
N MET A 1 -25.70 5.13 -70.51
CA MET A 1 -26.05 4.84 -69.11
C MET A 1 -24.98 4.05 -68.34
N ASN A 2 -24.28 3.09 -68.95
CA ASN A 2 -23.32 2.24 -68.23
C ASN A 2 -22.05 2.96 -67.69
N LYS A 3 -21.51 3.95 -68.41
CA LYS A 3 -20.29 4.67 -67.98
C LYS A 3 -20.52 5.60 -66.77
N ILE A 4 -21.70 6.20 -66.68
CA ILE A 4 -22.07 7.06 -65.55
C ILE A 4 -22.26 6.20 -64.29
N PHE A 5 -22.88 5.04 -64.43
CA PHE A 5 -23.06 4.09 -63.33
C PHE A 5 -21.70 3.56 -62.80
N GLN A 6 -20.76 3.27 -63.70
CA GLN A 6 -19.39 2.87 -63.30
C GLN A 6 -18.65 3.98 -62.55
N LEU A 7 -18.77 5.24 -62.98
CA LEU A 7 -18.17 6.39 -62.28
C LEU A 7 -18.76 6.59 -60.89
N VAL A 8 -20.08 6.48 -60.74
CA VAL A 8 -20.75 6.59 -59.43
C VAL A 8 -20.32 5.46 -58.49
N LEU A 9 -20.17 4.24 -59.01
CA LEU A 9 -19.75 3.08 -58.23
C LEU A 9 -18.29 3.21 -57.76
N ILE A 10 -17.40 3.75 -58.61
CA ILE A 10 -16.01 4.05 -58.24
C ILE A 10 -15.97 5.14 -57.16
N CYS A 11 -16.72 6.23 -57.32
CA CYS A 11 -16.77 7.29 -56.30
C CYS A 11 -17.29 6.78 -54.95
N TYR A 12 -18.28 5.89 -54.96
CA TYR A 12 -18.83 5.30 -53.74
C TYR A 12 -17.82 4.38 -53.04
N VAL A 13 -17.09 3.55 -53.80
CA VAL A 13 -16.03 2.70 -53.25
C VAL A 13 -14.89 3.54 -52.67
N CYS A 14 -14.48 4.61 -53.35
CA CYS A 14 -13.46 5.54 -52.85
C CYS A 14 -13.89 6.21 -51.55
N LEU A 15 -15.15 6.62 -51.42
CA LEU A 15 -15.71 7.19 -50.19
C LEU A 15 -15.68 6.21 -49.02
N ILE A 16 -16.05 4.94 -49.27
CA ILE A 16 -16.01 3.89 -48.24
C ILE A 16 -14.57 3.65 -47.78
N VAL A 17 -13.61 3.58 -48.71
CA VAL A 17 -12.19 3.38 -48.36
C VAL A 17 -11.68 4.54 -47.52
N PHE A 18 -12.02 5.79 -47.89
CA PHE A 18 -11.61 6.97 -47.13
C PHE A 18 -12.17 6.95 -45.70
N LEU A 19 -13.46 6.63 -45.55
CA LEU A 19 -14.10 6.50 -44.23
C LEU A 19 -13.47 5.39 -43.37
N LEU A 20 -13.03 4.28 -43.97
CA LEU A 20 -12.34 3.20 -43.25
C LEU A 20 -10.94 3.61 -42.78
N PHE A 21 -10.22 4.43 -43.54
CA PHE A 21 -8.92 4.97 -43.11
C PHE A 21 -9.06 5.95 -41.94
N ASP A 22 -10.01 6.88 -42.01
CA ASP A 22 -10.25 7.86 -40.94
C ASP A 22 -10.72 7.18 -39.63
N LEU A 23 -11.58 6.15 -39.73
CA LEU A 23 -11.98 5.36 -38.55
C LEU A 23 -10.81 4.58 -37.94
N GLY A 24 -9.88 4.11 -38.77
CA GLY A 24 -8.69 3.38 -38.33
C GLY A 24 -7.72 4.24 -37.52
N GLU A 25 -7.57 5.52 -37.90
CA GLU A 25 -6.72 6.47 -37.18
C GLU A 25 -7.35 6.93 -35.85
N ALA A 26 -8.68 7.07 -35.79
CA ALA A 26 -9.38 7.45 -34.56
C ALA A 26 -9.33 6.36 -33.46
N ASN A 27 -9.11 5.09 -33.84
CA ASN A 27 -9.03 3.96 -32.92
C ASN A 27 -7.64 3.77 -32.28
N GLN A 28 -6.64 4.56 -32.69
CA GLN A 28 -5.42 4.68 -31.90
C GLN A 28 -5.70 5.60 -30.71
N GLU A 29 -6.21 5.02 -29.62
CA GLU A 29 -6.06 5.60 -28.28
C GLU A 29 -4.57 5.85 -28.04
N LYS A 30 -4.10 7.04 -28.39
CA LYS A 30 -2.78 7.55 -28.00
C LYS A 30 -2.84 7.75 -26.49
N SER A 31 -2.62 6.65 -25.77
CA SER A 31 -2.27 6.64 -24.35
C SER A 31 -1.21 7.70 -24.15
N LEU A 32 -1.58 8.82 -23.52
CA LEU A 32 -0.66 9.88 -23.18
C LEU A 32 0.33 9.26 -22.19
N HIS A 33 1.49 8.84 -22.71
CA HIS A 33 2.57 8.28 -21.90
C HIS A 33 3.18 9.42 -21.07
N ARG A 34 2.53 9.75 -19.96
CA ARG A 34 3.02 10.73 -19.00
C ARG A 34 4.29 10.19 -18.36
N GLN A 35 5.43 10.76 -18.73
CA GLN A 35 6.67 10.46 -18.04
C GLN A 35 6.56 10.94 -16.59
N ARG A 36 6.69 9.99 -15.66
CA ARG A 36 6.71 10.26 -14.23
C ARG A 36 8.09 10.84 -13.89
N ARG A 37 8.11 11.97 -13.19
CA ARG A 37 9.34 12.56 -12.64
C ARG A 37 9.60 11.94 -11.28
N TYR A 38 10.85 11.60 -11.00
CA TYR A 38 11.27 11.00 -9.74
C TYR A 38 12.22 11.94 -9.01
N LEU A 39 12.15 11.94 -7.68
CA LEU A 39 13.14 12.61 -6.85
C LEU A 39 14.42 11.79 -6.90
N SER A 40 15.44 12.30 -7.61
CA SER A 40 16.76 11.68 -7.66
C SER A 40 17.69 12.35 -6.65
N PHE A 41 18.28 11.55 -5.77
CA PHE A 41 19.31 12.00 -4.85
C PHE A 41 20.68 11.81 -5.51
N LYS A 42 21.51 12.86 -5.54
CA LYS A 42 22.89 12.75 -6.05
C LYS A 42 23.73 11.90 -5.10
N ASN A 43 24.76 11.23 -5.62
CA ASN A 43 25.69 10.36 -4.86
C ASN A 43 26.47 11.08 -3.74
N LYS A 44 26.31 12.41 -3.59
CA LYS A 44 26.92 13.23 -2.52
C LYS A 44 25.95 13.58 -1.39
N THR A 45 24.70 13.14 -1.46
CA THR A 45 23.69 13.42 -0.41
C THR A 45 23.97 12.54 0.81
N LYS A 46 23.95 13.15 2.01
CA LYS A 46 24.12 12.45 3.29
C LYS A 46 22.80 12.45 4.02
N PHE A 47 22.34 11.27 4.41
CA PHE A 47 21.14 11.13 5.23
C PHE A 47 21.52 10.93 6.68
N PHE A 48 20.79 11.57 7.58
CA PHE A 48 20.93 11.30 9.01
C PHE A 48 19.56 11.13 9.64
N LEU A 49 19.44 10.12 10.50
CA LEU A 49 18.30 9.94 11.39
C LEU A 49 18.79 10.18 12.82
N ARG A 50 18.07 11.04 13.54
CA ARG A 50 18.31 11.28 14.96
C ARG A 50 17.05 10.96 15.75
N LEU A 51 17.16 9.99 16.64
CA LEU A 51 16.13 9.64 17.61
C LEU A 51 16.62 10.07 18.99
N ASN A 52 15.78 10.77 19.75
CA ASN A 52 16.10 11.15 21.11
C ASN A 52 14.99 10.63 22.02
N PHE A 53 15.38 9.86 23.02
CA PHE A 53 14.51 9.34 24.05
C PHE A 53 14.86 10.02 25.36
N LYS A 54 13.85 10.42 26.12
CA LYS A 54 14.01 10.93 27.48
C LYS A 54 13.09 10.13 28.38
N ALA A 55 13.66 9.40 29.33
CA ALA A 55 12.92 8.71 30.36
C ALA A 55 13.21 9.36 31.72
N ASN A 56 12.17 9.77 32.44
CA ASN A 56 12.34 10.23 33.82
C ASN A 56 12.61 9.01 34.71
N MET A 57 13.67 9.06 35.51
CA MET A 57 14.06 7.94 36.40
C MET A 57 13.08 7.79 37.57
N VAL A 58 12.41 8.88 37.92
CA VAL A 58 11.54 8.98 39.09
C VAL A 58 10.21 9.61 38.67
N PRO A 59 9.04 9.04 39.01
CA PRO A 59 7.74 9.53 38.50
C PRO A 59 7.30 10.87 39.09
N TRP A 60 7.79 11.28 40.27
CA TRP A 60 7.35 12.49 40.96
C TRP A 60 8.23 13.73 40.71
N THR A 61 9.38 13.60 40.03
CA THR A 61 10.21 14.76 39.65
C THR A 61 10.79 14.61 38.24
N GLN A 62 11.06 15.74 37.58
CA GLN A 62 11.76 15.77 36.29
C GLN A 62 13.28 16.01 36.43
N LEU A 63 13.77 16.09 37.67
CA LEU A 63 15.17 16.44 37.98
C LEU A 63 16.13 15.32 37.57
N PHE A 64 15.73 14.07 37.76
CA PHE A 64 16.51 12.90 37.38
C PHE A 64 15.89 12.25 36.15
N ALA A 65 16.48 12.50 34.99
CA ALA A 65 16.08 11.90 33.74
C ALA A 65 17.29 11.37 32.97
N GLN A 66 17.14 10.21 32.37
CA GLN A 66 18.11 9.64 31.46
C GLN A 66 17.68 9.95 30.03
N ALA A 67 18.59 10.56 29.27
CA ALA A 67 18.39 10.82 27.85
C ALA A 67 19.30 9.92 27.02
N LEU A 68 18.74 9.28 26.00
CA LEU A 68 19.48 8.48 25.04
C LEU A 68 19.26 9.07 23.65
N GLY A 69 20.35 9.48 23.01
CA GLY A 69 20.35 9.98 21.65
C GLY A 69 20.97 8.94 20.73
N PHE A 70 20.21 8.50 19.73
CA PHE A 70 20.72 7.65 18.68
C PHE A 70 20.84 8.46 17.39
N ARG A 71 22.05 8.48 16.82
CA ARG A 71 22.32 9.14 15.55
C ARG A 71 22.88 8.12 14.57
N MET A 72 22.13 7.89 13.51
CA MET A 72 22.59 7.11 12.37
C MET A 72 22.89 8.06 11.24
N ASN A 73 24.11 7.99 10.72
CA ASN A 73 24.48 8.68 9.48
C ASN A 73 24.72 7.59 8.44
N TRP A 74 24.10 7.73 7.28
CA TRP A 74 24.38 6.88 6.14
C TRP A 74 24.82 7.74 4.97
N ASP A 75 25.87 7.29 4.30
CA ASP A 75 26.26 7.82 2.99
C ASP A 75 25.18 7.47 1.96
N ALA A 76 25.29 8.09 0.78
CA ALA A 76 24.31 7.93 -0.27
C ALA A 76 24.00 6.43 -0.48
N PRO A 77 22.71 6.06 -0.55
CA PRO A 77 22.34 4.68 -0.81
C PRO A 77 23.00 4.22 -2.13
N PRO A 78 23.56 3.00 -2.21
CA PRO A 78 24.23 2.52 -3.42
C PRO A 78 23.29 2.60 -4.62
N ASP A 79 23.79 2.69 -5.85
CA ASP A 79 22.94 2.81 -7.05
C ASP A 79 21.95 1.62 -7.22
N THR A 80 22.20 0.51 -6.53
CA THR A 80 21.32 -0.68 -6.42
C THR A 80 20.19 -0.53 -5.41
N PHE A 81 20.26 0.46 -4.53
CA PHE A 81 19.22 0.77 -3.55
C PHE A 81 18.10 1.49 -4.27
N HIS A 82 17.15 0.73 -4.77
CA HIS A 82 15.88 1.27 -5.23
C HIS A 82 15.08 1.68 -3.98
N PRO A 83 14.91 2.97 -3.69
CA PRO A 83 14.25 3.44 -2.45
C PRO A 83 12.75 3.10 -2.40
N TYR A 84 12.24 2.46 -3.45
CA TYR A 84 10.83 2.26 -3.70
C TYR A 84 10.50 0.77 -3.82
N LYS A 85 10.78 -0.02 -2.77
CA LYS A 85 9.85 -1.12 -2.50
C LYS A 85 8.60 -0.45 -1.91
N HIS A 86 7.69 -0.06 -2.79
CA HIS A 86 6.44 0.56 -2.41
C HIS A 86 5.76 -0.30 -1.34
N PHE A 87 5.56 0.29 -0.17
CA PHE A 87 4.90 -0.36 0.95
C PHE A 87 3.39 -0.39 0.68
N TYR A 88 2.96 -1.37 -0.10
CA TYR A 88 1.54 -1.58 -0.38
C TYR A 88 0.90 -2.36 0.77
N ARG A 89 -0.29 -1.95 1.22
CA ARG A 89 -1.06 -2.69 2.23
C ARG A 89 -1.26 -4.16 1.87
N ARG A 90 -1.60 -4.45 0.61
CA ARG A 90 -1.70 -5.83 0.10
C ARG A 90 -0.42 -6.64 0.33
N SER A 91 0.74 -6.00 0.20
CA SER A 91 2.03 -6.64 0.46
C SER A 91 2.15 -6.96 1.93
N VAL A 92 1.83 -6.02 2.82
CA VAL A 92 1.85 -6.27 4.27
C VAL A 92 0.95 -7.44 4.64
N TYR A 93 -0.28 -7.45 4.13
CA TYR A 93 -1.26 -8.49 4.44
C TYR A 93 -0.79 -9.86 3.94
N ASN A 94 -0.26 -9.94 2.71
CA ASN A 94 0.31 -11.18 2.17
C ASN A 94 1.49 -11.69 2.99
N HIS A 95 2.43 -10.81 3.39
CA HIS A 95 3.58 -11.23 4.18
C HIS A 95 3.14 -11.65 5.59
N LEU A 96 2.14 -10.99 6.19
CA LEU A 96 1.59 -11.40 7.47
C LEU A 96 0.89 -12.76 7.38
N GLU A 97 0.10 -13.00 6.34
CA GLU A 97 -0.52 -14.30 6.06
C GLU A 97 0.55 -15.40 5.98
N GLU A 98 1.57 -15.21 5.13
CA GLU A 98 2.66 -16.17 4.99
C GLU A 98 3.45 -16.39 6.29
N LEU A 99 3.70 -15.33 7.06
CA LEU A 99 4.39 -15.44 8.34
C LEU A 99 3.58 -16.26 9.34
N MET A 100 2.27 -16.04 9.41
CA MET A 100 1.38 -16.74 10.33
C MET A 100 1.17 -18.20 9.91
N ASP A 101 1.06 -18.46 8.60
CA ASP A 101 1.00 -19.82 8.04
C ASP A 101 2.23 -20.63 8.42
N ARG A 102 3.42 -20.01 8.36
CA ARG A 102 4.68 -20.63 8.80
C ARG A 102 4.74 -20.92 10.30
N GLN A 103 3.92 -20.25 11.12
CA GLN A 103 3.77 -20.55 12.54
C GLN A 103 2.69 -21.61 12.82
N GLY A 104 2.09 -22.21 11.78
CA GLY A 104 1.05 -23.23 11.92
C GLY A 104 -0.34 -22.67 12.26
N LEU A 105 -0.55 -21.38 12.04
CA LEU A 105 -1.85 -20.72 12.19
C LEU A 105 -2.49 -20.52 10.81
N ASP A 106 -3.81 -20.34 10.76
CA ASP A 106 -4.47 -19.88 9.53
C ASP A 106 -4.19 -18.38 9.34
N GLY A 107 -3.17 -18.06 8.55
CA GLY A 107 -2.69 -16.70 8.38
C GLY A 107 -3.73 -15.79 7.74
N HIS A 108 -4.58 -16.32 6.87
CA HIS A 108 -5.65 -15.57 6.26
C HIS A 108 -6.66 -15.10 7.31
N GLN A 109 -7.06 -16.00 8.22
CA GLN A 109 -7.95 -15.65 9.32
C GLN A 109 -7.26 -14.73 10.33
N CYS A 110 -5.97 -14.92 10.61
CA CYS A 110 -5.24 -14.01 11.49
C CYS A 110 -5.19 -12.57 10.99
N VAL A 111 -5.00 -12.36 9.68
CA VAL A 111 -5.04 -11.02 9.08
C VAL A 111 -6.45 -10.42 9.19
N ARG A 112 -7.50 -11.23 8.97
CA ARG A 112 -8.90 -10.79 9.14
C ARG A 112 -9.21 -10.45 10.61
N ARG A 113 -8.68 -11.22 11.56
CA ARG A 113 -8.79 -10.93 12.99
C ARG A 113 -8.20 -9.56 13.31
N ALA A 114 -6.99 -9.27 12.81
CA ALA A 114 -6.35 -7.97 12.97
C ALA A 114 -7.22 -6.81 12.43
N ILE A 115 -7.85 -7.00 11.27
CA ILE A 115 -8.77 -6.01 10.67
C ILE A 115 -9.97 -5.76 11.59
N CYS A 116 -10.60 -6.83 12.10
CA CYS A 116 -11.74 -6.73 13.02
C CYS A 116 -11.35 -6.02 14.33
N GLU A 117 -10.22 -6.40 14.93
CA GLU A 117 -9.67 -5.78 16.14
C GLU A 117 -9.48 -4.27 15.94
N MET A 118 -8.84 -3.85 14.84
CA MET A 118 -8.62 -2.43 14.56
C MET A 118 -9.91 -1.64 14.24
N GLY A 119 -10.94 -2.33 13.74
CA GLY A 119 -12.25 -1.76 13.48
C GLY A 119 -13.03 -1.46 14.76
N MET A 120 -12.97 -2.37 15.74
CA MET A 120 -13.68 -2.25 17.02
C MET A 120 -12.95 -1.36 18.03
N LEU A 121 -11.62 -1.22 17.91
CA LEU A 121 -10.84 -0.49 18.92
C LEU A 121 -10.93 1.03 18.79
N GLN A 122 -11.09 1.69 19.95
CA GLN A 122 -10.78 3.11 20.11
C GLN A 122 -9.26 3.27 20.28
N SER A 123 -8.58 3.85 19.30
CA SER A 123 -7.11 3.91 19.27
C SER A 123 -6.52 4.64 20.48
N ARG A 124 -5.77 3.91 21.32
CA ARG A 124 -4.99 4.45 22.44
C ARG A 124 -3.50 4.21 22.17
N GLY A 125 -2.63 5.21 22.30
CA GLY A 125 -1.21 5.05 21.97
C GLY A 125 -0.85 5.16 20.48
N ILE A 126 0.44 5.19 20.17
CA ILE A 126 0.96 5.38 18.80
C ILE A 126 0.86 4.08 18.04
N TYR A 127 1.18 2.95 18.67
CA TYR A 127 1.12 1.62 18.07
C TYR A 127 -0.26 1.31 17.49
N HIS A 128 -1.33 1.48 18.27
CA HIS A 128 -2.70 1.26 17.82
C HIS A 128 -3.12 2.18 16.67
N LYS A 129 -2.62 3.42 16.62
CA LYS A 129 -2.89 4.33 15.50
C LYS A 129 -2.18 3.87 14.23
N ILE A 130 -0.95 3.36 14.33
CA ILE A 130 -0.21 2.79 13.21
C ILE A 130 -0.94 1.55 12.69
N LEU A 131 -1.29 0.60 13.56
CA LEU A 131 -2.02 -0.60 13.16
C LEU A 131 -3.35 -0.23 12.49
N LYS A 132 -4.12 0.68 13.07
CA LYS A 132 -5.37 1.16 12.47
C LYS A 132 -5.15 1.79 11.10
N MET A 133 -4.03 2.50 10.89
CA MET A 133 -3.69 3.05 9.58
C MET A 133 -3.32 1.96 8.57
N VAL A 134 -2.56 0.95 9.00
CA VAL A 134 -2.12 -0.18 8.16
C VAL A 134 -3.30 -1.03 7.74
N PHE A 135 -4.17 -1.41 8.66
CA PHE A 135 -5.30 -2.32 8.41
C PHE A 135 -6.58 -1.63 7.92
N ARG A 136 -6.55 -0.32 7.66
CA ARG A 136 -7.72 0.39 7.12
C ARG A 136 -7.95 0.06 5.65
N ARG A 137 -9.20 -0.27 5.31
CA ARG A 137 -9.64 -0.38 3.90
C ARG A 137 -9.46 0.97 3.20
N GLN A 138 -8.64 1.00 2.15
CA GLN A 138 -8.40 2.21 1.34
C GLN A 138 -8.52 1.94 -0.17
N SER A 139 -8.22 0.72 -0.64
CA SER A 139 -8.32 0.34 -2.06
C SER A 139 -8.93 -1.05 -2.22
N SER A 140 -9.45 -1.32 -3.42
CA SER A 140 -9.99 -2.62 -3.81
C SER A 140 -8.95 -3.74 -3.81
N ASP A 141 -7.65 -3.42 -3.87
CA ASP A 141 -6.57 -4.42 -3.81
C ASP A 141 -6.57 -5.24 -2.51
N THR A 142 -7.22 -4.73 -1.46
CA THR A 142 -7.30 -5.36 -0.14
C THR A 142 -8.64 -6.06 0.11
N ASP A 143 -9.51 -6.13 -0.89
CA ASP A 143 -10.85 -6.71 -0.76
C ASP A 143 -10.82 -8.21 -0.42
N LYS A 144 -9.75 -8.94 -0.77
CA LYS A 144 -9.55 -10.34 -0.35
C LYS A 144 -9.77 -10.52 1.17
N TRP A 145 -9.26 -9.59 1.99
CA TRP A 145 -9.35 -9.67 3.46
C TRP A 145 -10.50 -8.84 4.03
N HIS A 146 -10.95 -7.79 3.33
CA HIS A 146 -12.03 -6.91 3.79
C HIS A 146 -13.43 -7.35 3.37
N ASN A 147 -13.57 -8.22 2.37
CA ASN A 147 -14.87 -8.75 1.96
C ASN A 147 -15.48 -9.59 3.08
N ASN A 148 -16.79 -9.47 3.26
CA ASN A 148 -17.56 -10.19 4.28
C ASN A 148 -16.98 -9.97 5.68
N THR A 149 -16.69 -8.72 6.04
CA THR A 149 -16.32 -8.35 7.41
C THR A 149 -17.60 -7.90 8.14
N SER A 150 -18.60 -8.79 8.20
CA SER A 150 -19.76 -8.58 9.06
C SER A 150 -19.38 -8.84 10.51
N GLU A 151 -20.13 -8.28 11.46
CA GLU A 151 -19.84 -8.43 12.89
C GLU A 151 -19.79 -9.92 13.32
N GLN A 152 -20.62 -10.76 12.71
CA GLN A 152 -20.66 -12.21 12.91
C GLN A 152 -19.41 -12.93 12.37
N ASP A 153 -18.88 -12.52 11.21
CA ASP A 153 -17.66 -13.10 10.64
C ASP A 153 -16.43 -12.78 11.49
N CYS A 154 -16.40 -11.60 12.10
CA CYS A 154 -15.34 -11.23 13.04
C CYS A 154 -15.30 -12.18 14.26
N LEU A 155 -16.45 -12.61 14.78
CA LEU A 155 -16.53 -13.57 15.88
C LEU A 155 -15.94 -14.94 15.52
N LEU A 156 -16.20 -15.42 14.29
CA LEU A 156 -15.62 -16.67 13.80
C LEU A 156 -14.09 -16.58 13.71
N THR A 157 -13.60 -15.42 13.28
CA THR A 157 -12.17 -15.18 13.09
C THR A 157 -11.41 -15.18 14.42
N PHE A 158 -12.03 -14.71 15.51
CA PHE A 158 -11.45 -14.78 16.87
C PHE A 158 -11.20 -16.21 17.36
N ASN A 159 -12.05 -17.15 16.95
CA ASN A 159 -11.91 -18.56 17.33
C ASN A 159 -10.88 -19.30 16.47
N GLN A 160 -10.67 -18.88 15.22
CA GLN A 160 -9.78 -19.55 14.27
C GLN A 160 -8.31 -19.14 14.44
N CYS A 161 -8.04 -17.88 14.76
CA CYS A 161 -6.70 -17.41 15.04
C CYS A 161 -6.59 -16.99 16.50
N PRO A 162 -5.76 -17.63 17.35
CA PRO A 162 -5.60 -17.25 18.76
C PRO A 162 -4.73 -16.00 18.97
N PHE A 163 -3.94 -15.60 17.98
CA PHE A 163 -3.01 -14.48 18.06
C PHE A 163 -3.71 -13.13 17.86
N SER A 164 -3.45 -12.18 18.77
CA SER A 164 -3.90 -10.79 18.66
C SER A 164 -2.72 -9.85 18.45
N PHE A 165 -2.85 -8.89 17.52
CA PHE A 165 -1.84 -7.85 17.35
C PHE A 165 -1.89 -6.80 18.47
N LEU A 166 -2.97 -6.75 19.25
CA LEU A 166 -3.12 -5.85 20.38
C LEU A 166 -2.28 -6.28 21.59
N ASP A 167 -2.04 -7.57 21.74
CA ASP A 167 -1.32 -8.14 22.88
C ASP A 167 0.20 -8.07 22.72
N VAL A 168 0.69 -7.59 21.58
CA VAL A 168 2.12 -7.33 21.35
C VAL A 168 2.56 -6.20 22.27
N SER A 169 3.53 -6.49 23.15
CA SER A 169 3.98 -5.57 24.19
C SER A 169 4.27 -4.17 23.64
N THR A 170 3.59 -3.16 24.17
CA THR A 170 3.70 -1.75 23.76
C THR A 170 4.96 -1.08 24.33
N TYR A 171 6.12 -1.76 24.34
CA TYR A 171 7.39 -1.18 24.82
C TYR A 171 7.76 0.13 24.10
N THR A 172 7.12 0.42 22.96
CA THR A 172 7.25 1.65 22.17
C THR A 172 6.31 2.79 22.58
N ASP A 173 5.36 2.59 23.51
CA ASP A 173 4.40 3.61 23.98
C ASP A 173 4.78 4.25 25.34
N LEU A 174 6.04 4.07 25.80
CA LEU A 174 6.62 4.77 26.95
C LEU A 174 7.05 6.21 26.62
#